data_AF-A0A3D1G2S4-F1
#
_entry.id   AF-A0A3D1G2S4-F1
#
_cell.length_a   1.000
_cell.length_b   1.000
_cell.length_c   1.000
_cell.angle_alpha   90.00
_cell.angle_beta   90.00
_cell.angle_gamma   90.00
#
_symmetry.space_group_name_H-M   'P 1'
#
loop_
_entity.id
_entity.type
_entity.pdbx_description
1 polymer ?
#
loop_
_entity_poly.entity_id
_entity_poly.type
_entity_poly.pdbx_seq_one_letter_code
_entity_poly.pdbx_strand_id
1 'polypeptide(L)'
;MIRPDARLVARIDLDRLAANWDALNTLSGQAECAAVIKANAYGHGVREIALTLVHAGCRMFFTAGYEEASELREILDPVLPDAIIAVFDGITGHDREAVLNRAIIPTINSLHDLGLFARWAGEAGTPLPAMLQLDTGMNRLGAGADELGRIVNSPDFGAADWRLVFSHLASADEPDNPQNPRQKTAFDAMRATLPGIAANTPASIAATGGIMLGEGFHYQVTRPGIGLYGLSPVPAFSDHLQPVISLHARVLQIRDANPGETVGYNATATLTRPSRLATIAGGYADGVRRHLSNKGHAFRNGLSAPIIGRVS
;
A
#
# COMPACT_ATOMS: atom_id res chain seq x y z
N MET A 1 -22.14 12.83 -9.26
CA MET A 1 -22.19 14.27 -9.66
C MET A 1 -21.46 15.08 -8.58
N ILE A 2 -20.54 15.98 -8.95
CA ILE A 2 -19.83 16.81 -7.95
C ILE A 2 -20.84 17.78 -7.33
N ARG A 3 -20.88 17.89 -6.00
CA ARG A 3 -21.80 18.80 -5.32
C ARG A 3 -21.52 20.26 -5.73
N PRO A 4 -22.54 21.10 -6.00
CA PRO A 4 -22.35 22.46 -6.52
C PRO A 4 -21.55 23.39 -5.58
N ASP A 5 -21.57 23.11 -4.29
CA ASP A 5 -20.90 23.85 -3.22
C ASP A 5 -19.49 23.33 -2.90
N ALA A 6 -19.08 22.19 -3.47
CA ALA A 6 -17.78 21.61 -3.18
C ALA A 6 -16.63 22.49 -3.70
N ARG A 7 -15.68 22.76 -2.82
CA ARG A 7 -14.49 23.61 -3.10
C ARG A 7 -13.40 22.81 -3.81
N LEU A 8 -12.96 21.73 -3.19
CA LEU A 8 -12.00 20.76 -3.71
C LEU A 8 -12.59 19.36 -3.56
N VAL A 9 -12.47 18.53 -4.60
CA VAL A 9 -13.02 17.18 -4.62
C VAL A 9 -11.98 16.20 -5.15
N ALA A 10 -11.69 15.17 -4.36
CA ALA A 10 -11.08 13.95 -4.85
C ALA A 10 -12.16 13.05 -5.44
N ARG A 11 -12.10 12.81 -6.75
CA ARG A 11 -12.93 11.81 -7.42
C ARG A 11 -12.14 10.52 -7.53
N ILE A 12 -12.72 9.45 -6.99
CA ILE A 12 -12.20 8.09 -7.02
C ILE A 12 -13.00 7.29 -8.05
N ASP A 13 -12.32 6.62 -8.96
CA ASP A 13 -12.91 5.82 -10.03
C ASP A 13 -12.79 4.32 -9.67
N LEU A 14 -13.88 3.77 -9.12
CA LEU A 14 -13.90 2.39 -8.63
C LEU A 14 -13.85 1.35 -9.76
N ASP A 15 -14.33 1.69 -10.96
CA ASP A 15 -14.25 0.80 -12.12
C ASP A 15 -12.79 0.62 -12.54
N ARG A 16 -11.99 1.70 -12.52
CA ARG A 16 -10.55 1.64 -12.76
C ARG A 16 -9.81 0.87 -11.68
N LEU A 17 -10.20 1.02 -10.42
CA LEU A 17 -9.63 0.23 -9.32
C LEU A 17 -9.85 -1.27 -9.57
N ALA A 18 -11.08 -1.68 -9.89
CA ALA A 18 -11.41 -3.07 -10.19
C ALA A 18 -10.61 -3.59 -11.39
N ALA A 19 -10.52 -2.81 -12.47
CA ALA A 19 -9.74 -3.16 -13.65
C ALA A 19 -8.23 -3.29 -13.34
N ASN A 20 -7.67 -2.41 -12.50
CA ASN A 20 -6.27 -2.49 -12.09
C ASN A 20 -6.02 -3.75 -11.24
N TRP A 21 -6.92 -4.08 -10.31
CA TRP A 21 -6.79 -5.30 -9.53
C TRP A 21 -6.86 -6.54 -10.42
N ASP A 22 -7.79 -6.59 -11.37
CA ASP A 22 -7.91 -7.70 -12.33
C ASP A 22 -6.66 -7.87 -13.21
N ALA A 23 -6.09 -6.74 -13.68
CA ALA A 23 -4.83 -6.76 -14.42
C ALA A 23 -3.67 -7.30 -13.57
N LEU A 24 -3.57 -6.89 -12.30
CA LEU A 24 -2.54 -7.36 -11.38
C LEU A 24 -2.75 -8.82 -10.98
N ASN A 25 -4.00 -9.26 -10.82
CA ASN A 25 -4.36 -10.65 -10.58
C ASN A 25 -3.97 -11.53 -11.78
N THR A 26 -4.29 -11.10 -12.99
CA THR A 26 -3.86 -11.76 -14.24
C THR A 26 -2.33 -11.86 -14.32
N LEU A 27 -1.62 -10.77 -14.02
CA LEU A 27 -0.15 -10.75 -14.01
C LEU A 27 0.46 -11.62 -12.90
N SER A 28 -0.28 -11.90 -11.83
CA SER A 28 0.17 -12.75 -10.71
C SER A 28 0.09 -14.25 -11.03
N GLY A 29 -0.51 -14.63 -12.16
CA GLY A 29 -0.57 -16.01 -12.64
C GLY A 29 -1.33 -16.91 -11.67
N GLN A 30 -0.63 -17.89 -11.08
CA GLN A 30 -1.22 -18.84 -10.12
C GLN A 30 -1.17 -18.35 -8.66
N ALA A 31 -0.45 -17.25 -8.39
CA ALA A 31 -0.38 -16.69 -7.05
C ALA A 31 -1.71 -16.02 -6.66
N GLU A 32 -2.11 -16.15 -5.41
CA GLU A 32 -3.24 -15.41 -4.86
C GLU A 32 -2.92 -13.91 -4.84
N CYS A 33 -3.69 -13.13 -5.58
CA CYS A 33 -3.53 -11.68 -5.65
C CYS A 33 -4.28 -11.00 -4.49
N ALA A 34 -3.53 -10.62 -3.46
CA ALA A 34 -4.05 -9.88 -2.32
C ALA A 34 -4.23 -8.38 -2.63
N ALA A 35 -4.67 -7.60 -1.64
CA ALA A 35 -4.70 -6.14 -1.73
C ALA A 35 -4.08 -5.48 -0.49
N VAL A 36 -3.09 -4.61 -0.72
CA VAL A 36 -2.50 -3.79 0.33
C VAL A 36 -3.21 -2.43 0.38
N ILE A 37 -4.05 -2.22 1.40
CA ILE A 37 -4.96 -1.06 1.50
C ILE A 37 -4.73 -0.20 2.77
N LYS A 38 -3.50 -0.20 3.28
CA LYS A 38 -3.03 0.68 4.36
C LYS A 38 -3.14 2.18 4.03
N ALA A 39 -2.97 3.02 5.05
CA ALA A 39 -3.04 4.47 5.00
C ALA A 39 -4.35 4.98 4.38
N ASN A 40 -5.49 4.49 4.88
CA ASN A 40 -6.82 4.79 4.35
C ASN A 40 -6.92 4.51 2.83
N ALA A 41 -6.49 3.30 2.42
CA ALA A 41 -6.34 2.92 1.02
C ALA A 41 -5.51 3.93 0.21
N TYR A 42 -4.31 4.24 0.70
CA TYR A 42 -3.40 5.22 0.07
C TYR A 42 -4.06 6.61 -0.13
N GLY A 43 -4.96 6.99 0.78
CA GLY A 43 -5.73 8.24 0.72
C GLY A 43 -6.97 8.22 -0.17
N HIS A 44 -7.40 7.04 -0.66
CA HIS A 44 -8.58 6.91 -1.54
C HIS A 44 -9.88 6.62 -0.77
N GLY A 45 -9.81 6.31 0.52
CA GLY A 45 -10.98 5.97 1.35
C GLY A 45 -11.19 4.45 1.43
N VAL A 46 -10.87 3.87 2.58
CA VAL A 46 -10.78 2.42 2.75
C VAL A 46 -12.08 1.66 2.46
N ARG A 47 -13.24 2.21 2.86
CA ARG A 47 -14.54 1.54 2.73
C ARG A 47 -14.89 1.17 1.30
N GLU A 48 -14.99 2.16 0.42
CA GLU A 48 -15.42 1.94 -0.97
C GLU A 48 -14.36 1.14 -1.75
N ILE A 49 -13.08 1.34 -1.45
CA ILE A 49 -11.97 0.56 -2.03
C ILE A 49 -12.10 -0.92 -1.65
N ALA A 50 -12.25 -1.23 -0.36
CA ALA A 50 -12.36 -2.60 0.14
C ALA A 50 -13.57 -3.34 -0.47
N LEU A 51 -14.75 -2.71 -0.46
CA LEU A 51 -15.97 -3.31 -1.02
C LEU A 51 -15.84 -3.57 -2.54
N THR A 52 -15.22 -2.63 -3.26
CA THR A 52 -14.96 -2.81 -4.70
C THR A 52 -14.03 -3.99 -4.96
N LEU A 53 -12.94 -4.12 -4.17
CA LEU A 53 -11.99 -5.23 -4.31
C LEU A 53 -12.63 -6.58 -3.94
N VAL A 54 -13.52 -6.63 -2.95
CA VAL A 54 -14.31 -7.84 -2.64
C VAL A 54 -15.16 -8.25 -3.84
N HIS A 55 -15.87 -7.30 -4.46
CA HIS A 55 -16.67 -7.58 -5.65
C HIS A 55 -15.81 -8.00 -6.86
N ALA A 56 -14.60 -7.46 -7.00
CA ALA A 56 -13.66 -7.85 -8.03
C ALA A 56 -13.13 -9.28 -7.83
N GLY A 57 -13.12 -9.78 -6.59
CA GLY A 57 -12.72 -11.16 -6.27
C GLY A 57 -11.62 -11.29 -5.23
N CYS A 58 -11.11 -10.18 -4.68
CA CYS A 58 -10.05 -10.20 -3.67
C CYS A 58 -10.56 -10.80 -2.35
N ARG A 59 -9.76 -11.68 -1.73
CA ARG A 59 -10.10 -12.37 -0.47
C ARG A 59 -9.07 -12.16 0.64
N MET A 60 -7.88 -11.67 0.29
CA MET A 60 -6.78 -11.42 1.21
C MET A 60 -6.38 -9.94 1.19
N PHE A 61 -6.38 -9.33 2.38
CA PHE A 61 -6.12 -7.91 2.56
C PHE A 61 -4.99 -7.70 3.56
N PHE A 62 -4.18 -6.68 3.30
CA PHE A 62 -3.08 -6.28 4.16
C PHE A 62 -3.19 -4.79 4.52
N THR A 63 -3.02 -4.48 5.80
CA THR A 63 -2.89 -3.11 6.33
C THR A 63 -1.52 -2.93 7.01
N ALA A 64 -1.19 -1.72 7.47
CA ALA A 64 0.05 -1.51 8.21
C ALA A 64 -0.07 -2.12 9.63
N GLY A 65 -1.08 -1.68 10.38
CA GLY A 65 -1.32 -2.06 11.76
C GLY A 65 -2.78 -2.39 12.09
N TYR A 66 -3.03 -2.64 13.38
CA TYR A 66 -4.30 -3.18 13.89
C TYR A 66 -5.47 -2.22 13.81
N GLU A 67 -5.25 -0.91 13.95
CA GLU A 67 -6.31 0.09 13.89
C GLU A 67 -6.98 0.05 12.50
N GLU A 68 -6.18 0.09 11.44
CA GLU A 68 -6.65 -0.03 10.05
C GLU A 68 -7.27 -1.40 9.78
N ALA A 69 -6.69 -2.48 10.34
CA ALA A 69 -7.22 -3.83 10.15
C ALA A 69 -8.57 -4.03 10.85
N SER A 70 -8.78 -3.39 12.00
CA SER A 70 -10.03 -3.46 12.75
C SER A 70 -11.14 -2.68 12.03
N GLU A 71 -10.84 -1.47 11.54
CA GLU A 71 -11.76 -0.72 10.68
C GLU A 71 -12.13 -1.53 9.44
N LEU A 72 -11.14 -2.16 8.79
CA LEU A 72 -11.37 -3.01 7.63
C LEU A 72 -12.24 -4.23 7.98
N ARG A 73 -12.02 -4.88 9.12
CA ARG A 73 -12.82 -6.00 9.60
C ARG A 73 -14.29 -5.62 9.74
N GLU A 74 -14.59 -4.48 10.37
CA GLU A 74 -15.96 -3.96 10.49
C GLU A 74 -16.62 -3.69 9.13
N ILE A 75 -15.85 -3.22 8.15
CA ILE A 75 -16.33 -2.99 6.78
C ILE A 75 -16.63 -4.31 6.06
N LEU A 76 -15.78 -5.32 6.24
CA LEU A 76 -15.82 -6.57 5.48
C LEU A 76 -16.76 -7.62 6.08
N ASP A 77 -16.94 -7.68 7.40
CA ASP A 77 -17.76 -8.71 8.05
C ASP A 77 -19.19 -8.85 7.49
N PRO A 78 -19.91 -7.77 7.11
CA PRO A 78 -21.23 -7.90 6.52
C PRO A 78 -21.27 -8.51 5.11
N VAL A 79 -20.15 -8.52 4.38
CA VAL A 79 -20.09 -8.89 2.94
C VAL A 79 -19.13 -10.04 2.63
N LEU A 80 -18.10 -10.22 3.46
CA LEU A 80 -17.07 -11.26 3.35
C LEU A 80 -16.51 -11.59 4.76
N PRO A 81 -17.28 -12.28 5.63
CA PRO A 81 -16.85 -12.60 7.00
C PRO A 81 -15.54 -13.41 7.07
N ASP A 82 -15.29 -14.25 6.07
CA ASP A 82 -14.12 -15.12 5.96
C ASP A 82 -12.91 -14.44 5.30
N ALA A 83 -12.97 -13.12 5.06
CA ALA A 83 -11.84 -12.36 4.54
C ALA A 83 -10.58 -12.56 5.39
N ILE A 84 -9.44 -12.81 4.74
CA ILE A 84 -8.15 -12.83 5.40
C ILE A 84 -7.67 -11.39 5.55
N ILE A 85 -7.48 -10.93 6.79
CA ILE A 85 -6.92 -9.60 7.09
C ILE A 85 -5.63 -9.81 7.87
N ALA A 86 -4.53 -9.25 7.38
CA ALA A 86 -3.23 -9.37 8.00
C ALA A 86 -2.52 -8.01 8.12
N VAL A 87 -1.62 -7.88 9.08
CA VAL A 87 -0.89 -6.63 9.40
C VAL A 87 0.61 -6.80 9.26
N PHE A 88 1.34 -5.75 8.88
CA PHE A 88 2.80 -5.80 8.68
C PHE A 88 3.61 -5.40 9.92
N ASP A 89 3.13 -4.44 10.71
CA ASP A 89 3.97 -3.71 11.69
C ASP A 89 4.42 -4.54 12.90
N GLY A 90 3.90 -5.77 13.06
CA GLY A 90 4.21 -6.64 14.18
C GLY A 90 3.09 -6.66 15.22
N ILE A 91 3.44 -6.91 16.49
CA ILE A 91 2.49 -6.96 17.60
C ILE A 91 2.99 -6.22 18.83
N THR A 92 2.04 -5.69 19.60
CA THR A 92 2.23 -5.03 20.88
C THR A 92 1.25 -5.59 21.91
N GLY A 93 1.45 -5.26 23.20
CA GLY A 93 0.53 -5.70 24.26
C GLY A 93 -0.94 -5.32 24.04
N HIS A 94 -1.21 -4.24 23.30
CA HIS A 94 -2.57 -3.77 23.01
C HIS A 94 -3.32 -4.64 21.99
N ASP A 95 -2.58 -5.44 21.21
CA ASP A 95 -3.14 -6.21 20.09
C ASP A 95 -3.67 -7.60 20.52
N ARG A 96 -3.51 -7.94 21.81
CA ARG A 96 -3.82 -9.25 22.38
C ARG A 96 -5.23 -9.74 22.02
N GLU A 97 -6.24 -8.89 22.17
CA GLU A 97 -7.65 -9.28 21.94
C GLU A 97 -7.92 -9.60 20.47
N ALA A 98 -7.41 -8.77 19.56
CA ALA A 98 -7.55 -8.99 18.12
C ALA A 98 -6.90 -10.31 17.66
N VAL A 99 -5.74 -10.65 18.25
CA VAL A 99 -5.03 -11.90 17.99
C VAL A 99 -5.77 -13.11 18.56
N LEU A 100 -6.23 -13.05 19.81
CA LEU A 100 -6.95 -14.15 20.46
C LEU A 100 -8.29 -14.47 19.77
N ASN A 101 -8.99 -13.44 19.32
CA ASN A 101 -10.25 -13.59 18.58
C ASN A 101 -10.04 -14.00 17.12
N ARG A 102 -8.78 -14.11 16.65
CA ARG A 102 -8.39 -14.52 15.29
C ARG A 102 -8.98 -13.63 14.19
N ALA A 103 -9.35 -12.40 14.53
CA ALA A 103 -9.95 -11.46 13.58
C ALA A 103 -8.92 -10.93 12.58
N ILE A 104 -7.66 -10.87 13.01
CA ILE A 104 -6.52 -10.28 12.28
C ILE A 104 -5.32 -11.23 12.44
N ILE A 105 -4.62 -11.51 11.34
CA ILE A 105 -3.41 -12.34 11.34
C ILE A 105 -2.17 -11.45 11.58
N PRO A 106 -1.46 -11.60 12.71
CA PRO A 106 -0.23 -10.87 12.99
C PRO A 106 0.94 -11.25 12.08
N THR A 107 1.89 -10.33 11.96
CA THR A 107 3.26 -10.64 11.54
C THR A 107 4.16 -10.78 12.76
N ILE A 108 4.99 -11.83 12.77
CA ILE A 108 6.12 -12.00 13.68
C ILE A 108 7.35 -11.47 12.95
N ASN A 109 7.88 -10.33 13.42
CA ASN A 109 9.06 -9.69 12.84
C ASN A 109 10.34 -10.02 13.60
N SER A 110 10.23 -10.47 14.85
CA SER A 110 11.37 -10.68 15.75
C SER A 110 11.15 -11.83 16.73
N LEU A 111 12.22 -12.24 17.43
CA LEU A 111 12.11 -13.20 18.53
C LEU A 111 11.27 -12.64 19.69
N HIS A 112 11.31 -11.32 19.90
CA HIS A 112 10.49 -10.66 20.91
C HIS A 112 8.99 -10.82 20.61
N ASP A 113 8.60 -10.63 19.34
CA ASP A 113 7.21 -10.82 18.92
C ASP A 113 6.77 -12.27 19.15
N LEU A 114 7.61 -13.24 18.77
CA LEU A 114 7.29 -14.65 19.00
C LEU A 114 7.02 -14.93 20.48
N GLY A 115 7.84 -14.41 21.38
CA GLY A 115 7.67 -14.62 22.82
C GLY A 115 6.40 -13.97 23.39
N LEU A 116 5.98 -12.81 22.86
CA LEU A 116 4.69 -12.19 23.22
C LEU A 116 3.52 -13.04 22.69
N PHE A 117 3.60 -13.43 21.42
CA PHE A 117 2.60 -14.22 20.74
C PHE A 117 2.39 -15.59 21.40
N ALA A 118 3.47 -16.25 21.83
CA ALA A 118 3.40 -17.56 22.47
C ALA A 118 2.68 -17.55 23.81
N ARG A 119 2.75 -16.45 24.57
CA ARG A 119 1.94 -16.29 25.79
C ARG A 119 0.45 -16.32 25.45
N TRP A 120 0.05 -15.60 24.41
CA TRP A 120 -1.35 -15.56 23.99
C TRP A 120 -1.82 -16.89 23.38
N ALA A 121 -0.99 -17.57 22.60
CA ALA A 121 -1.30 -18.92 22.13
C ALA A 121 -1.47 -19.91 23.30
N GLY A 122 -0.63 -19.78 24.34
CA GLY A 122 -0.77 -20.54 25.59
C GLY A 122 -2.09 -20.28 26.32
N GLU A 123 -2.52 -19.01 26.39
CA GLU A 123 -3.83 -18.63 26.93
C GLU A 123 -5.00 -19.20 26.12
N ALA A 124 -4.87 -19.23 24.79
CA ALA A 124 -5.85 -19.85 23.90
C ALA A 124 -5.84 -21.39 23.96
N GLY A 125 -4.77 -22.00 24.48
CA GLY A 125 -4.57 -23.45 24.53
C GLY A 125 -4.32 -24.11 23.18
N THR A 126 -3.98 -23.33 22.15
CA THR A 126 -3.78 -23.82 20.77
C THR A 126 -2.89 -22.86 19.99
N PRO A 127 -2.18 -23.34 18.96
CA PRO A 127 -1.52 -22.45 18.01
C PRO A 127 -2.49 -21.44 17.39
N LEU A 128 -2.00 -20.22 17.20
CA LEU A 128 -2.75 -19.09 16.62
C LEU A 128 -2.19 -18.77 15.23
N PRO A 129 -3.01 -18.28 14.28
CA PRO A 129 -2.53 -17.94 12.94
C PRO A 129 -1.53 -16.79 13.01
N ALA A 130 -0.42 -16.91 12.28
CA ALA A 130 0.59 -15.85 12.18
C ALA A 130 1.32 -15.90 10.84
N MET A 131 1.95 -14.78 10.49
CA MET A 131 2.90 -14.69 9.37
C MET A 131 4.30 -14.48 9.91
N LEU A 132 5.31 -14.96 9.18
CA LEU A 132 6.72 -14.70 9.49
C LEU A 132 7.30 -13.78 8.43
N GLN A 133 7.82 -12.62 8.84
CA GLN A 133 8.56 -11.74 7.94
C GLN A 133 10.06 -12.00 8.07
N LEU A 134 10.72 -12.15 6.91
CA LEU A 134 12.16 -12.32 6.81
C LEU A 134 12.77 -11.07 6.19
N ASP A 135 13.84 -10.56 6.80
CA ASP A 135 14.62 -9.47 6.20
C ASP A 135 15.72 -10.05 5.31
N THR A 136 15.57 -9.84 4.01
CA THR A 136 16.52 -10.31 3.00
C THR A 136 17.38 -9.19 2.43
N GLY A 137 17.31 -7.99 3.00
CA GLY A 137 18.11 -6.84 2.59
C GLY A 137 17.34 -5.51 2.48
N MET A 138 16.10 -5.43 3.00
CA MET A 138 15.39 -4.16 3.10
C MET A 138 15.82 -3.38 4.34
N ASN A 139 16.29 -4.06 5.40
CA ASN A 139 16.76 -3.46 6.66
C ASN A 139 15.70 -2.58 7.32
N ARG A 140 14.46 -3.10 7.43
CA ARG A 140 13.32 -2.36 8.00
C ARG A 140 12.55 -3.16 9.06
N LEU A 141 11.93 -4.25 8.64
CA LEU A 141 11.18 -5.17 9.50
C LEU A 141 11.45 -6.61 9.02
N GLY A 142 11.35 -7.56 9.93
CA GLY A 142 11.54 -8.98 9.67
C GLY A 142 12.84 -9.52 10.28
N ALA A 143 12.85 -10.82 10.54
CA ALA A 143 13.99 -11.50 11.12
C ALA A 143 15.09 -11.67 10.06
N GLY A 144 16.30 -11.20 10.37
CA GLY A 144 17.50 -11.57 9.62
C GLY A 144 17.89 -13.04 9.87
N ALA A 145 18.91 -13.53 9.16
CA ALA A 145 19.31 -14.95 9.24
C ALA A 145 19.63 -15.44 10.68
N ASP A 146 20.38 -14.66 11.45
CA ASP A 146 20.76 -15.03 12.82
C ASP A 146 19.54 -15.05 13.75
N GLU A 147 18.65 -14.07 13.63
CA GLU A 147 17.43 -14.00 14.43
C GLU A 147 16.43 -15.08 14.04
N LEU A 148 16.31 -15.39 12.74
CA LEU A 148 15.53 -16.52 12.27
C LEU A 148 16.02 -17.83 12.89
N GLY A 149 17.34 -18.03 12.97
CA GLY A 149 17.95 -19.15 13.68
C GLY A 149 17.53 -19.24 15.15
N ARG A 150 17.32 -18.10 15.82
CA ARG A 150 16.80 -18.07 17.20
C ARG A 150 15.30 -18.34 17.27
N ILE A 151 14.52 -17.83 16.32
CA ILE A 151 13.08 -18.05 16.20
C ILE A 151 12.78 -19.53 15.98
N VAL A 152 13.43 -20.18 15.00
CA VAL A 152 13.15 -21.58 14.64
C VAL A 152 13.57 -22.57 15.74
N ASN A 153 14.58 -22.23 16.54
CA ASN A 153 15.06 -23.05 17.66
C ASN A 153 14.37 -22.69 18.99
N SER A 154 13.49 -21.68 19.00
CA SER A 154 12.73 -21.34 20.19
C SER A 154 11.70 -22.42 20.49
N PRO A 155 11.48 -22.81 21.77
CA PRO A 155 10.36 -23.68 22.14
C PRO A 155 9.00 -23.07 21.77
N ASP A 156 8.95 -21.75 21.63
CA ASP A 156 7.76 -20.97 21.28
C ASP A 156 7.40 -21.05 19.79
N PHE A 157 8.25 -21.61 18.92
CA PHE A 157 8.01 -21.64 17.48
C PHE A 157 6.69 -22.34 17.12
N GLY A 158 6.32 -23.36 17.88
CA GLY A 158 5.07 -24.11 17.71
C GLY A 158 3.81 -23.38 18.16
N ALA A 159 3.93 -22.19 18.76
CA ALA A 159 2.78 -21.36 19.10
C ALA A 159 2.06 -20.80 17.87
N ALA A 160 2.71 -20.78 16.71
CA ALA A 160 2.19 -20.23 15.47
C ALA A 160 1.72 -21.33 14.51
N ASP A 161 0.50 -21.17 14.02
CA ASP A 161 0.00 -21.76 12.79
C ASP A 161 0.41 -20.84 11.63
N TRP A 162 1.61 -21.08 11.09
CA TRP A 162 2.21 -20.23 10.07
C TRP A 162 1.39 -20.23 8.78
N ARG A 163 0.80 -19.07 8.45
CA ARG A 163 -0.07 -18.86 7.27
C ARG A 163 0.68 -18.28 6.07
N LEU A 164 1.75 -17.54 6.32
CA LEU A 164 2.56 -16.93 5.27
C LEU A 164 4.00 -16.71 5.77
N VAL A 165 4.99 -16.99 4.92
CA VAL A 165 6.37 -16.53 5.10
C VAL A 165 6.68 -15.53 4.01
N PHE A 166 7.11 -14.33 4.36
CA PHE A 166 7.26 -13.28 3.37
C PHE A 166 8.49 -12.40 3.58
N SER A 167 8.91 -11.75 2.51
CA SER A 167 9.92 -10.69 2.52
C SER A 167 9.44 -9.51 1.65
N HIS A 168 10.21 -8.44 1.61
CA HIS A 168 9.94 -7.25 0.80
C HIS A 168 11.16 -6.91 -0.07
N LEU A 169 10.95 -6.86 -1.38
CA LEU A 169 11.97 -6.41 -2.32
C LEU A 169 12.21 -4.91 -2.17
N ALA A 170 13.48 -4.50 -2.16
CA ALA A 170 13.86 -3.10 -1.97
C ALA A 170 13.96 -2.32 -3.29
N SER A 171 14.31 -2.99 -4.40
CA SER A 171 14.59 -2.36 -5.70
C SER A 171 13.77 -2.95 -6.85
N ALA A 172 12.53 -3.39 -6.55
CA ALA A 172 11.66 -4.01 -7.57
C ALA A 172 11.09 -3.01 -8.59
N ASP A 173 11.27 -1.71 -8.35
CA ASP A 173 11.02 -0.61 -9.30
C ASP A 173 12.12 -0.48 -10.37
N GLU A 174 13.28 -1.09 -10.15
CA GLU A 174 14.38 -1.22 -11.10
C GLU A 174 14.56 -2.69 -11.52
N PRO A 175 13.94 -3.16 -12.62
CA PRO A 175 13.92 -4.59 -12.95
C PRO A 175 15.30 -5.26 -13.05
N ASP A 176 16.28 -4.54 -13.60
CA ASP A 176 17.64 -5.03 -13.80
C ASP A 176 18.53 -4.89 -12.55
N ASN A 177 18.00 -4.39 -11.43
CA ASN A 177 18.79 -4.20 -10.22
C ASN A 177 19.23 -5.56 -9.64
N PRO A 178 20.55 -5.78 -9.45
CA PRO A 178 21.07 -7.07 -8.97
C PRO A 178 20.65 -7.40 -7.53
N GLN A 179 20.07 -6.45 -6.79
CA GLN A 179 19.49 -6.72 -5.47
C GLN A 179 18.28 -7.65 -5.56
N ASN A 180 17.47 -7.58 -6.63
CA ASN A 180 16.27 -8.40 -6.79
C ASN A 180 16.57 -9.92 -6.74
N PRO A 181 17.45 -10.47 -7.60
CA PRO A 181 17.81 -11.89 -7.51
C PRO A 181 18.58 -12.23 -6.22
N ARG A 182 19.37 -11.31 -5.65
CA ARG A 182 20.07 -11.55 -4.37
C ARG A 182 19.08 -11.71 -3.20
N GLN A 183 18.09 -10.84 -3.08
CA GLN A 183 17.05 -10.93 -2.06
C GLN A 183 16.22 -12.20 -2.21
N LYS A 184 15.92 -12.60 -3.45
CA LYS A 184 15.23 -13.86 -3.73
C LYS A 184 16.05 -15.07 -3.26
N THR A 185 17.33 -15.14 -3.63
CA THR A 185 18.21 -16.25 -3.21
C THR A 185 18.35 -16.32 -1.68
N ALA A 186 18.51 -15.17 -1.02
CA ALA A 186 18.54 -15.11 0.44
C ALA A 186 17.21 -15.57 1.06
N PHE A 187 16.08 -15.16 0.49
CA PHE A 187 14.76 -15.61 0.93
C PHE A 187 14.59 -17.12 0.82
N ASP A 188 14.96 -17.72 -0.32
CA ASP A 188 14.88 -19.16 -0.53
C ASP A 188 15.77 -19.93 0.44
N ALA A 189 17.00 -19.45 0.68
CA ALA A 189 17.93 -20.05 1.64
C ALA A 189 17.40 -19.99 3.08
N MET A 190 16.81 -18.86 3.49
CA MET A 190 16.22 -18.71 4.82
C MET A 190 14.96 -19.56 4.99
N ARG A 191 14.10 -19.67 3.96
CA ARG A 191 12.93 -20.56 4.01
C ARG A 191 13.30 -22.02 4.15
N ALA A 192 14.40 -22.45 3.54
CA ALA A 192 14.88 -23.83 3.63
C ALA A 192 15.29 -24.25 5.05
N THR A 193 15.47 -23.31 5.99
CA THR A 193 15.77 -23.62 7.40
C THR A 193 14.52 -23.78 8.28
N LEU A 194 13.33 -23.49 7.75
CA LEU A 194 12.09 -23.57 8.51
C LEU A 194 11.71 -25.04 8.77
N PRO A 195 11.40 -25.42 10.02
CA PRO A 195 11.08 -26.80 10.35
C PRO A 195 9.60 -27.15 10.15
N GLY A 196 9.31 -28.43 9.93
CA GLY A 196 7.95 -28.99 10.00
C GLY A 196 6.96 -28.33 9.04
N ILE A 197 5.78 -27.97 9.55
CA ILE A 197 4.69 -27.37 8.75
C ILE A 197 5.12 -26.01 8.16
N ALA A 198 6.01 -25.27 8.83
CA ALA A 198 6.51 -23.99 8.34
C ALA A 198 7.28 -24.10 7.00
N ALA A 199 7.87 -25.27 6.72
CA ALA A 199 8.58 -25.53 5.46
C ALA A 199 7.65 -25.47 4.23
N ASN A 200 6.37 -25.80 4.41
CA ASN A 200 5.36 -25.84 3.34
C ASN A 200 4.42 -24.63 3.36
N THR A 201 4.69 -23.65 4.22
CA THR A 201 3.87 -22.43 4.32
C THR A 201 3.96 -21.63 3.01
N PRO A 202 2.82 -21.07 2.52
CA PRO A 202 2.82 -20.16 1.37
C PRO A 202 3.85 -19.05 1.52
N ALA A 203 4.42 -18.62 0.40
CA ALA A 203 5.42 -17.58 0.38
C ALA A 203 5.06 -16.40 -0.49
N SER A 204 5.69 -15.26 -0.18
CA SER A 204 5.41 -14.00 -0.85
C SER A 204 6.58 -13.02 -0.76
N ILE A 205 7.08 -12.55 -1.89
CA ILE A 205 8.05 -11.42 -1.92
C ILE A 205 7.59 -10.27 -2.82
N ALA A 206 6.65 -10.55 -3.73
CA ALA A 206 6.17 -9.59 -4.71
C ALA A 206 5.13 -8.62 -4.13
N ALA A 207 5.53 -7.37 -3.93
CA ALA A 207 4.60 -6.23 -4.00
C ALA A 207 4.36 -5.84 -5.48
N THR A 208 3.74 -4.69 -5.75
CA THR A 208 3.44 -4.23 -7.13
C THR A 208 4.61 -4.38 -8.10
N GLY A 209 5.82 -3.89 -7.76
CA GLY A 209 6.99 -4.01 -8.64
C GLY A 209 7.47 -5.46 -8.79
N GLY A 210 7.36 -6.28 -7.75
CA GLY A 210 7.75 -7.69 -7.81
C GLY A 210 6.85 -8.53 -8.70
N ILE A 211 5.58 -8.16 -8.87
CA ILE A 211 4.68 -8.79 -9.86
C ILE A 211 5.26 -8.58 -11.28
N MET A 212 5.80 -7.39 -11.54
CA MET A 212 6.36 -6.99 -12.84
C MET A 212 7.71 -7.64 -13.15
N LEU A 213 8.41 -8.20 -12.15
CA LEU A 213 9.63 -8.98 -12.34
C LEU A 213 9.37 -10.39 -12.92
N GLY A 214 8.10 -10.82 -12.94
CA GLY A 214 7.68 -12.09 -13.53
C GLY A 214 7.54 -13.25 -12.53
N GLU A 215 7.06 -14.39 -13.04
CA GLU A 215 6.58 -15.55 -12.27
C GLU A 215 7.58 -16.08 -11.23
N GLY A 216 8.88 -15.96 -11.50
CA GLY A 216 9.92 -16.33 -10.56
C GLY A 216 9.85 -15.60 -9.21
N PHE A 217 9.19 -14.44 -9.13
CA PHE A 217 9.06 -13.63 -7.92
C PHE A 217 7.68 -13.72 -7.26
N HIS A 218 6.69 -14.35 -7.90
CA HIS A 218 5.30 -14.32 -7.43
C HIS A 218 5.05 -15.24 -6.22
N TYR A 219 5.72 -16.40 -6.18
CA TYR A 219 5.46 -17.45 -5.19
C TYR A 219 3.96 -17.81 -5.11
N GLN A 220 3.37 -17.87 -3.92
CA GLN A 220 1.98 -18.27 -3.71
C GLN A 220 1.06 -17.07 -3.48
N VAL A 221 1.59 -15.92 -3.06
CA VAL A 221 0.81 -14.71 -2.79
C VAL A 221 1.54 -13.51 -3.35
N THR A 222 0.84 -12.62 -4.06
CA THR A 222 1.33 -11.30 -4.45
C THR A 222 0.56 -10.23 -3.69
N ARG A 223 1.22 -9.10 -3.40
CA ARG A 223 0.71 -8.05 -2.51
C ARG A 223 0.72 -6.69 -3.20
N PRO A 224 -0.05 -6.50 -4.29
CA PRO A 224 -0.13 -5.20 -4.93
C PRO A 224 -0.69 -4.15 -3.95
N GLY A 225 -0.14 -2.95 -4.03
CA GLY A 225 -0.58 -1.80 -3.25
C GLY A 225 -0.74 -0.60 -4.16
N ILE A 226 0.36 0.09 -4.47
CA ILE A 226 0.32 1.28 -5.33
C ILE A 226 -0.25 0.99 -6.73
N GLY A 227 -0.08 -0.22 -7.25
CA GLY A 227 -0.63 -0.64 -8.54
C GLY A 227 -2.16 -0.65 -8.58
N LEU A 228 -2.82 -0.93 -7.46
CA LEU A 228 -4.29 -0.88 -7.36
C LEU A 228 -4.81 0.50 -7.78
N TYR A 229 -4.07 1.56 -7.45
CA TYR A 229 -4.46 2.94 -7.66
C TYR A 229 -4.00 3.52 -9.01
N GLY A 230 -3.49 2.67 -9.91
CA GLY A 230 -3.16 3.06 -11.27
C GLY A 230 -1.74 3.55 -11.47
N LEU A 231 -0.83 3.30 -10.52
CA LEU A 231 0.55 3.73 -10.63
C LEU A 231 1.47 2.51 -10.71
N SER A 232 2.25 2.45 -11.77
CA SER A 232 3.30 1.46 -11.92
C SER A 232 4.64 2.01 -11.38
N PRO A 233 5.34 1.28 -10.50
CA PRO A 233 6.72 1.59 -10.17
C PRO A 233 7.69 1.30 -11.34
N VAL A 234 7.30 0.42 -12.26
CA VAL A 234 8.10 0.06 -13.44
C VAL A 234 7.51 0.75 -14.69
N PRO A 235 8.23 1.68 -15.34
CA PRO A 235 7.67 2.48 -16.43
C PRO A 235 7.05 1.67 -17.58
N ALA A 236 7.66 0.53 -17.93
CA ALA A 236 7.18 -0.37 -18.98
C ALA A 236 5.77 -0.94 -18.74
N PHE A 237 5.30 -0.95 -17.49
CA PHE A 237 3.98 -1.47 -17.11
C PHE A 237 2.94 -0.37 -16.85
N SER A 238 3.27 0.90 -17.14
CA SER A 238 2.38 2.03 -16.83
C SER A 238 1.08 1.98 -17.64
N ASP A 239 1.13 1.49 -18.88
CA ASP A 239 -0.05 1.44 -19.77
C ASP A 239 -1.05 0.35 -19.38
N HIS A 240 -0.67 -0.56 -18.48
CA HIS A 240 -1.55 -1.61 -17.95
C HIS A 240 -2.40 -1.15 -16.77
N LEU A 241 -2.09 0.01 -16.17
CA LEU A 241 -2.73 0.51 -14.97
C LEU A 241 -3.31 1.91 -15.22
N GLN A 242 -4.49 2.15 -14.66
CA GLN A 242 -5.26 3.37 -14.91
C GLN A 242 -5.38 4.18 -13.62
N PRO A 243 -4.96 5.47 -13.61
CA PRO A 243 -5.09 6.33 -12.44
C PRO A 243 -6.52 6.37 -11.89
N VAL A 244 -6.66 6.06 -10.60
CA VAL A 244 -7.94 5.92 -9.90
C VAL A 244 -8.42 7.26 -9.32
N ILE A 245 -7.52 8.17 -8.96
CA ILE A 245 -7.86 9.46 -8.34
C ILE A 245 -7.67 10.63 -9.31
N SER A 246 -8.61 11.58 -9.25
CA SER A 246 -8.46 12.91 -9.85
C SER A 246 -8.92 14.00 -8.89
N LEU A 247 -8.14 15.07 -8.77
CA LEU A 247 -8.46 16.22 -7.93
C LEU A 247 -9.08 17.34 -8.77
N HIS A 248 -10.27 17.80 -8.36
CA HIS A 248 -11.04 18.84 -9.04
C HIS A 248 -11.23 20.02 -8.10
N ALA A 249 -10.76 21.20 -8.50
CA ALA A 249 -10.88 22.41 -7.71
C ALA A 249 -11.78 23.43 -8.40
N ARG A 250 -12.65 24.08 -7.63
CA ARG A 250 -13.47 25.18 -8.12
C ARG A 250 -12.62 26.43 -8.35
N VAL A 251 -12.85 27.13 -9.46
CA VAL A 251 -12.35 28.50 -9.63
C VAL A 251 -13.16 29.43 -8.74
N LEU A 252 -12.49 30.08 -7.80
CA LEU A 252 -13.08 31.04 -6.85
C LEU A 252 -13.17 32.44 -7.45
N GLN A 253 -12.14 32.85 -8.20
CA GLN A 253 -12.07 34.17 -8.78
C GLN A 253 -11.29 34.13 -10.09
N ILE A 254 -11.74 34.92 -11.06
CA ILE A 254 -11.00 35.24 -12.27
C ILE A 254 -10.72 36.74 -12.26
N ARG A 255 -9.50 37.14 -12.62
CA ARG A 255 -9.13 38.55 -12.84
C ARG A 255 -8.21 38.69 -14.04
N ASP A 256 -8.33 39.81 -14.73
CA ASP A 256 -7.34 40.21 -15.73
C ASP A 256 -6.21 40.97 -15.01
N ALA A 257 -4.97 40.81 -15.48
CA ALA A 257 -3.77 41.39 -14.89
C ALA A 257 -2.79 41.82 -15.99
N ASN A 258 -2.10 42.94 -15.77
CA ASN A 258 -1.22 43.56 -16.76
C ASN A 258 0.24 43.06 -16.63
N PRO A 259 1.06 43.25 -17.69
CA PRO A 259 2.50 43.08 -17.57
C PRO A 259 3.09 43.92 -16.43
N GLY A 260 4.05 43.37 -15.69
CA GLY A 260 4.69 44.00 -14.54
C GLY A 260 4.02 43.73 -13.19
N GLU A 261 2.75 43.30 -13.17
CA GLU A 261 2.08 42.85 -11.95
C GLU A 261 2.70 41.53 -11.44
N THR A 262 2.62 41.30 -10.13
CA THR A 262 3.22 40.13 -9.47
C THR A 262 2.17 39.25 -8.79
N VAL A 263 2.47 37.96 -8.60
CA VAL A 263 1.50 36.97 -8.12
C VAL A 263 2.01 36.18 -6.91
N GLY A 264 1.15 36.07 -5.90
CA GLY A 264 1.34 35.23 -4.71
C GLY A 264 2.32 35.79 -3.68
N TYR A 265 2.54 35.04 -2.60
CA TYR A 265 3.43 35.44 -1.51
C TYR A 265 4.86 35.73 -2.01
N ASN A 266 5.45 36.82 -1.51
CA ASN A 266 6.77 37.33 -1.87
C ASN A 266 6.95 37.65 -3.36
N ALA A 267 5.87 37.83 -4.12
CA ALA A 267 5.93 38.27 -5.51
C ALA A 267 6.88 37.44 -6.39
N THR A 268 6.92 36.12 -6.19
CA THR A 268 7.90 35.23 -6.87
C THR A 268 7.61 34.97 -8.34
N ALA A 269 6.59 35.62 -8.90
CA ALA A 269 6.26 35.58 -10.31
C ALA A 269 5.81 36.98 -10.75
N THR A 270 6.44 37.48 -11.81
CA THR A 270 6.08 38.73 -12.48
C THR A 270 5.52 38.42 -13.85
N LEU A 271 4.37 38.99 -14.17
CA LEU A 271 3.71 38.78 -15.46
C LEU A 271 4.44 39.54 -16.56
N THR A 272 4.71 38.87 -17.68
CA THR A 272 5.41 39.46 -18.84
C THR A 272 4.47 39.85 -19.98
N ARG A 273 3.18 39.49 -19.87
CA ARG A 273 2.14 39.76 -20.86
C ARG A 273 0.78 39.97 -20.17
N PRO A 274 -0.20 40.60 -20.84
CA PRO A 274 -1.58 40.59 -20.37
C PRO A 274 -2.02 39.15 -20.10
N SER A 275 -2.56 38.92 -18.91
CA SER A 275 -2.85 37.58 -18.40
C SER A 275 -4.21 37.55 -17.71
N ARG A 276 -4.85 36.39 -17.77
CA ARG A 276 -6.06 36.10 -17.00
C ARG A 276 -5.72 35.09 -15.92
N LEU A 277 -5.88 35.49 -14.67
CA LEU A 277 -5.53 34.72 -13.49
C LEU A 277 -6.76 34.05 -12.91
N ALA A 278 -6.65 32.77 -12.57
CA ALA A 278 -7.69 32.01 -11.88
C ALA A 278 -7.19 31.58 -10.50
N THR A 279 -7.87 32.03 -9.45
CA THR A 279 -7.66 31.52 -8.08
C THR A 279 -8.54 30.30 -7.88
N ILE A 280 -7.96 29.17 -7.49
CA ILE A 280 -8.67 27.91 -7.24
C ILE A 280 -8.82 27.63 -5.76
N ALA A 281 -9.82 26.83 -5.40
CA ALA A 281 -10.16 26.48 -4.03
C ALA A 281 -9.36 25.27 -3.50
N GLY A 282 -8.03 25.30 -3.63
CA GLY A 282 -7.15 24.25 -3.09
C GLY A 282 -5.74 24.76 -2.86
N GLY A 283 -5.17 24.41 -1.71
CA GLY A 283 -3.87 24.87 -1.22
C GLY A 283 -3.04 23.76 -0.59
N TYR A 284 -1.95 24.14 0.08
CA TYR A 284 -1.04 23.15 0.67
C TYR A 284 -1.66 22.43 1.87
N ALA A 285 -2.61 23.06 2.57
CA ALA A 285 -3.37 22.43 3.65
C ALA A 285 -4.25 21.28 3.13
N ASP A 286 -4.62 21.32 1.85
CA ASP A 286 -5.41 20.28 1.18
C ASP A 286 -4.54 19.23 0.47
N GLY A 287 -3.21 19.32 0.60
CA GLY A 287 -2.26 18.39 -0.02
C GLY A 287 -1.64 18.86 -1.35
N VAL A 288 -2.00 20.05 -1.86
CA VAL A 288 -1.32 20.63 -3.04
C VAL A 288 0.07 21.08 -2.64
N ARG A 289 1.09 20.25 -2.92
CA ARG A 289 2.45 20.47 -2.40
C ARG A 289 2.98 21.86 -2.79
N ARG A 290 3.48 22.59 -1.79
CA ARG A 290 4.03 23.94 -1.98
C ARG A 290 5.19 23.99 -2.98
N HIS A 291 5.89 22.89 -3.20
CA HIS A 291 6.95 22.80 -4.22
C HIS A 291 6.43 22.99 -5.66
N LEU A 292 5.12 22.86 -5.90
CA LEU A 292 4.49 23.09 -7.20
C LEU A 292 4.40 24.60 -7.54
N SER A 293 4.77 25.48 -6.61
CA SER A 293 4.90 26.92 -6.86
C SER A 293 5.76 27.18 -8.10
N ASN A 294 5.22 27.92 -9.08
CA ASN A 294 5.87 28.21 -10.37
C ASN A 294 6.27 26.98 -11.21
N LYS A 295 5.77 25.77 -10.91
CA LYS A 295 6.17 24.51 -11.59
C LYS A 295 4.99 23.62 -11.97
N GLY A 296 3.97 23.56 -11.12
CA GLY A 296 2.80 22.71 -11.33
C GLY A 296 1.85 23.29 -12.38
N HIS A 297 0.90 22.45 -12.77
CA HIS A 297 -0.13 22.80 -13.75
C HIS A 297 -1.49 22.32 -13.26
N ALA A 298 -2.53 23.08 -13.58
CA ALA A 298 -3.92 22.66 -13.53
C ALA A 298 -4.46 22.50 -14.95
N PHE A 299 -5.53 21.74 -15.12
CA PHE A 299 -6.12 21.49 -16.44
C PHE A 299 -7.59 21.91 -16.45
N ARG A 300 -8.02 22.55 -17.53
CA ARG A 300 -9.42 22.89 -17.79
C ARG A 300 -9.75 22.59 -19.24
N ASN A 301 -10.74 21.72 -19.49
CA ASN A 301 -11.15 21.31 -20.84
C ASN A 301 -9.97 20.84 -21.71
N GLY A 302 -9.04 20.07 -21.13
CA GLY A 302 -7.83 19.59 -21.81
C GLY A 302 -6.72 20.64 -21.96
N LEU A 303 -6.97 21.91 -21.64
CA LEU A 303 -5.96 22.97 -21.70
C LEU A 303 -5.21 23.06 -20.38
N SER A 304 -3.87 23.06 -20.49
CA SER A 304 -2.97 23.24 -19.35
C SER A 304 -2.87 24.72 -18.95
N ALA A 305 -2.93 24.99 -17.65
CA ALA A 305 -2.76 26.30 -17.04
C ALA A 305 -1.68 26.22 -15.96
N PRO A 306 -0.58 26.99 -16.05
CA PRO A 306 0.51 26.91 -15.08
C PRO A 306 0.09 27.48 -13.72
N ILE A 307 0.58 26.88 -12.64
CA ILE A 307 0.55 27.47 -11.30
C ILE A 307 1.60 28.57 -11.26
N ILE A 308 1.16 29.81 -11.06
CA ILE A 308 2.01 30.99 -10.97
C ILE A 308 1.98 31.58 -9.57
N GLY A 309 3.14 32.03 -9.08
CA GLY A 309 3.33 32.43 -7.70
C GLY A 309 3.46 31.25 -6.74
N ARG A 310 3.53 31.56 -5.45
CA ARG A 310 3.59 30.55 -4.39
C ARG A 310 2.22 29.94 -4.11
N VAL A 311 2.16 28.61 -4.05
CA VAL A 311 0.99 27.88 -3.54
C VAL A 311 0.75 28.25 -2.08
N SER A 312 -0.51 28.53 -1.76
CA SER A 312 -1.05 28.90 -0.45
C SER A 312 -2.25 28.05 -0.10
#